data_AF-A0A1E5IGH4-F1
#
_entry.id   AF-A0A1E5IGH4-F1
#
_cell.length_a   1.000
_cell.length_b   1.000
_cell.length_c   1.000
_cell.angle_alpha   90.00
_cell.angle_beta   90.00
_cell.angle_gamma   90.00
#
_symmetry.space_group_name_H-M   'P 1'
#
loop_
_entity.id
_entity.type
_entity.pdbx_description
1 polymer ?
#
loop_
_entity_poly.entity_id
_entity_poly.type
_entity_poly.pdbx_seq_one_letter_code
_entity_poly.pdbx_strand_id
1 'polypeptide(L)' 'MKLRRKIVFTTVFLFLSRVNVFAAGDKTYDKLKLIIDVMELINAKYISETDPENLVIGAIEGIVASLDPFSQYMEKSM' A
#
# COMPACT_ATOMS: atom_id res chain seq x y z
N MET A 1 32.64 33.38 23.92
CA MET A 1 31.62 33.65 22.87
C MET A 1 31.69 32.71 21.65
N LYS A 2 32.87 32.30 21.17
CA LYS A 2 33.03 31.49 19.95
C LYS A 2 32.47 30.04 20.04
N LEU A 3 32.51 29.43 21.23
CA LEU A 3 32.10 28.02 21.44
C LEU A 3 30.57 27.84 21.46
N ARG A 4 29.83 28.76 22.09
CA ARG A 4 28.36 28.77 22.10
C ARG A 4 27.78 28.96 20.70
N ARG A 5 28.40 29.81 19.88
CA ARG A 5 27.98 30.00 18.48
C ARG A 5 28.16 28.73 17.65
N LYS A 6 29.25 27.97 17.85
CA LYS A 6 29.47 26.68 17.18
C LYS A 6 28.41 25.65 17.55
N ILE A 7 28.08 25.51 18.84
CA ILE A 7 27.05 24.55 19.31
C ILE A 7 25.69 24.87 18.69
N VAL A 8 25.29 26.14 18.64
CA VAL A 8 24.04 26.58 18.00
C VAL A 8 24.05 26.28 16.50
N PHE A 9 25.16 26.50 15.82
CA PHE A 9 25.28 26.16 14.41
C PHE A 9 25.19 24.65 14.16
N THR A 10 25.81 23.82 15.01
CA THR A 10 25.76 22.36 14.86
C THR A 10 24.36 21.82 15.14
N THR A 11 23.65 22.33 16.16
CA THR A 11 22.28 21.90 16.44
C THR A 11 21.29 22.34 15.38
N VAL A 12 21.43 23.56 14.84
CA VAL A 12 20.61 24.05 13.72
C VAL A 12 20.87 23.24 12.44
N PHE A 13 22.13 22.89 12.16
CA PHE A 13 22.49 22.07 11.00
C PHE A 13 21.88 20.66 11.10
N LEU A 14 21.96 20.02 12.28
CA LEU A 14 21.38 18.70 12.53
C LEU A 14 19.84 18.71 12.48
N PHE A 15 19.21 19.84 12.79
CA PHE A 15 17.77 20.05 12.65
C PHE A 15 17.36 20.23 11.18
N LEU A 16 18.19 20.91 10.38
CA LEU A 16 17.97 21.13 8.94
C LEU A 16 18.25 19.87 8.09
N SER A 17 19.14 18.98 8.54
CA SER A 17 19.45 17.73 7.82
C SER A 17 18.40 16.62 7.96
N ARG A 18 17.28 16.87 8.67
CA ARG A 18 16.21 15.88 8.86
C ARG A 18 15.16 15.90 7.76
N VAL A 19 15.55 15.78 6.48
CA VAL A 19 14.56 15.50 5.44
C VAL A 19 15.20 14.64 4.37
N ASN A 20 14.75 13.39 4.29
CA ASN A 20 14.55 12.56 3.10
C ASN A 20 14.51 11.08 3.53
N VAL A 21 13.46 10.71 4.27
CA VAL A 21 13.06 9.30 4.36
C VAL A 21 12.24 9.03 3.10
N PHE A 22 12.90 8.58 2.04
CA PHE A 22 12.21 8.05 0.86
C PHE A 22 11.53 6.75 1.29
N ALA A 23 10.26 6.85 1.68
CA ALA A 23 9.46 5.69 2.02
C ALA A 23 9.23 4.88 0.74
N ALA A 24 9.90 3.74 0.62
CA ALA A 24 9.64 2.75 -0.43
C ALA A 24 8.19 2.18 -0.41
N GLY A 25 7.34 2.67 0.50
CA GLY A 25 5.94 2.26 0.69
C GLY A 25 4.95 2.78 -0.35
N ASP A 26 5.25 3.88 -1.06
CA ASP A 26 4.29 4.44 -2.04
C ASP A 26 3.92 3.43 -3.13
N LYS A 27 4.90 2.73 -3.70
CA LYS A 27 4.65 1.82 -4.84
C LYS A 27 3.79 0.60 -4.49
N THR A 28 3.83 0.14 -3.25
CA THR A 28 3.00 -1.01 -2.82
C THR A 28 1.58 -0.55 -2.49
N TYR A 29 1.47 0.60 -1.81
CA TYR A 29 0.18 1.18 -1.48
C TYR A 29 -0.59 1.59 -2.75
N ASP A 30 0.08 2.19 -3.73
CA ASP A 30 -0.52 2.56 -5.01
C ASP A 30 -1.11 1.34 -5.76
N LYS A 31 -0.42 0.19 -5.72
CA LYS A 31 -0.92 -1.05 -6.33
C LYS A 31 -2.14 -1.60 -5.60
N LEU A 32 -2.15 -1.52 -4.27
CA LEU A 32 -3.30 -1.93 -3.46
C LEU A 32 -4.51 -1.01 -3.73
N LYS A 33 -4.27 0.29 -3.86
CA LYS A 33 -5.31 1.28 -4.17
C LYS A 33 -6.02 0.96 -5.48
N LEU A 34 -5.30 0.54 -6.51
CA LEU A 34 -5.92 0.13 -7.78
C LEU A 34 -6.92 -1.03 -7.62
N ILE A 35 -6.62 -1.99 -6.75
CA ILE A 35 -7.54 -3.12 -6.46
C ILE A 35 -8.81 -2.58 -5.78
N ILE A 36 -8.65 -1.69 -4.80
CA ILE A 36 -9.76 -1.07 -4.07
C ILE A 36 -10.64 -0.26 -5.02
N ASP A 37 -10.06 0.58 -5.87
CA ASP A 37 -10.79 1.43 -6.82
C ASP A 37 -11.66 0.58 -7.78
N VAL A 38 -11.16 -0.59 -8.21
CA VAL A 38 -11.94 -1.53 -9.04
C VAL A 38 -13.09 -2.15 -8.26
N MET A 39 -12.87 -2.56 -7.01
CA MET A 39 -13.94 -3.10 -6.16
C MET A 39 -15.04 -2.07 -5.91
N GLU A 40 -14.67 -0.81 -5.63
CA GLU A 40 -15.61 0.30 -5.47
C GLU A 40 -16.41 0.56 -6.75
N LEU A 41 -15.75 0.51 -7.91
CA LEU A 41 -16.40 0.67 -9.20
C LEU A 41 -17.46 -0.42 -9.44
N ILE A 42 -17.14 -1.68 -9.11
CA ILE A 42 -18.07 -2.81 -9.22
C ILE A 42 -19.24 -2.61 -8.26
N ASN A 43 -18.98 -2.35 -6.98
CA ASN A 43 -20.03 -2.11 -5.99
C ASN A 43 -20.97 -0.96 -6.38
N ALA A 44 -20.45 0.09 -7.02
CA ALA A 44 -21.22 1.28 -7.39
C ALA A 44 -21.98 1.13 -8.73
N LYS A 45 -21.50 0.31 -9.67
CA LYS A 45 -22.00 0.30 -11.06
C LYS A 45 -22.48 -1.05 -11.54
N TYR A 46 -22.22 -2.14 -10.82
CA TYR A 46 -22.72 -3.45 -11.19
C TYR A 46 -24.23 -3.52 -10.97
N ILE A 47 -24.92 -4.26 -11.84
CA ILE A 47 -26.38 -4.26 -11.91
C ILE A 47 -27.04 -4.96 -10.72
N SER A 48 -26.30 -5.84 -10.04
CA SER A 48 -26.76 -6.57 -8.86
C SER A 48 -25.87 -6.26 -7.66
N GLU A 49 -26.42 -6.45 -6.46
CA GLU A 49 -25.62 -6.42 -5.24
C GLU A 49 -24.49 -7.45 -5.32
N THR A 50 -23.28 -7.01 -4.97
CA THR A 50 -22.08 -7.84 -4.92
C THR A 50 -21.61 -7.97 -3.49
N ASP A 51 -21.31 -9.18 -3.06
CA ASP A 51 -20.72 -9.45 -1.76
C ASP A 51 -19.23 -9.03 -1.77
N PRO A 52 -18.81 -8.09 -0.91
CA PRO A 52 -17.42 -7.66 -0.82
C PRO A 52 -16.44 -8.80 -0.54
N GLU A 53 -16.84 -9.83 0.21
CA GLU A 53 -15.99 -10.98 0.52
C GLU A 53 -15.67 -11.78 -0.73
N ASN A 54 -16.68 -12.05 -1.57
CA ASN A 54 -16.49 -12.71 -2.86
C ASN A 54 -15.59 -11.91 -3.82
N LEU A 55 -15.67 -10.57 -3.81
CA LEU A 55 -14.79 -9.72 -4.62
C LEU A 55 -13.33 -9.82 -4.15
N VAL A 56 -13.09 -9.89 -2.85
CA VAL A 56 -11.74 -10.07 -2.29
C VAL A 56 -11.19 -11.45 -2.64
N ILE A 57 -11.96 -12.51 -2.45
CA ILE A 57 -11.55 -13.88 -2.79
C ILE A 57 -11.22 -13.99 -4.27
N GLY A 58 -12.09 -13.48 -5.15
CA GLY A 58 -11.85 -13.49 -6.60
C GLY A 58 -10.60 -12.70 -7.01
N ALA A 59 -10.31 -11.58 -6.35
CA ALA A 59 -9.06 -10.85 -6.57
C ALA A 59 -7.83 -11.66 -6.15
N ILE A 60 -7.88 -12.34 -5.00
CA ILE A 60 -6.81 -13.21 -4.52
C ILE A 60 -6.60 -14.39 -5.48
N GLU A 61 -7.67 -15.06 -5.89
CA GLU A 61 -7.63 -16.17 -6.85
C GLU A 61 -7.00 -15.75 -8.18
N GLY A 62 -7.41 -14.59 -8.73
CA GLY A 62 -6.83 -14.06 -9.96
C GLY A 62 -5.34 -13.73 -9.84
N ILE A 63 -4.91 -13.18 -8.71
CA ILE A 63 -3.49 -12.93 -8.43
C ILE A 63 -2.71 -14.25 -8.37
N VAL A 64 -3.21 -15.24 -7.65
CA VAL A 64 -2.52 -16.54 -7.49
C VAL A 64 -2.46 -17.29 -8.83
N ALA A 65 -3.54 -17.29 -9.60
CA ALA A 65 -3.61 -17.91 -10.93
C ALA A 65 -2.63 -17.27 -11.95
N SER A 66 -2.17 -16.04 -11.70
CA SER A 66 -1.18 -15.37 -12.56
C SER A 66 0.24 -15.91 -12.40
N LEU A 67 0.52 -16.66 -11.33
CA LEU A 67 1.85 -17.21 -11.04
C LEU A 67 2.17 -18.42 -11.93
N ASP A 68 1.27 -19.41 -11.97
CA ASP A 68 1.35 -20.58 -12.83
C ASP A 68 -0.01 -21.33 -12.89
N PRO A 69 -0.23 -22.26 -13.84
CA PRO A 69 -1.51 -22.96 -14.01
C PRO A 69 -1.94 -23.88 -12.86
N PHE A 70 -1.03 -24.22 -11.94
CA PHE A 70 -1.26 -25.12 -10.82
C PHE A 70 -1.36 -24.37 -9.48
N SER A 71 -0.93 -23.11 -9.41
CA SER A 71 -1.08 -22.24 -8.26
C SER A 71 -2.55 -21.95 -7.96
N GLN A 72 -3.00 -22.23 -6.74
CA GLN A 72 -4.38 -22.03 -6.30
C GLN A 72 -4.45 -21.42 -4.90
N TYR A 73 -5.42 -20.53 -4.69
CA TYR A 73 -5.77 -20.05 -3.36
C TYR A 73 -6.61 -21.11 -2.65
N MET A 74 -6.28 -21.39 -1.39
CA MET A 74 -7.07 -22.29 -0.55
C MET A 74 -7.77 -21.47 0.52
N GLU A 75 -9.08 -21.31 0.35
CA GLU A 75 -9.91 -20.72 1.39
C GLU A 75 -9.95 -21.66 2.59
N LYS A 76 -9.72 -21.11 3.78
CA LYS A 76 -9.92 -21.88 5.01
C LYS A 76 -11.42 -22.04 5.16
N SER A 77 -11.92 -23.28 5.14
CA SER A 77 -13.30 -23.57 5.51
C SER A 77 -13.57 -22.94 6.88
N MET A 78 -14.38 -21.87 6.92
CA MET A 78 -14.88 -21.31 8.18
C MET A 78 -15.71 -22.33 8.94
#